data_AF-A0A0A2BML7-F1
#
_entry.id   AF-A0A0A2BML7-F1
#
_cell.length_a   1.000
_cell.length_b   1.000
_cell.length_c   1.000
_cell.angle_alpha   90.00
_cell.angle_beta   90.00
_cell.angle_gamma   90.00
#
_symmetry.space_group_name_H-M   'P 1'
#
loop_
_entity.id
_entity.type
_entity.pdbx_description
1 polymer ?
#
loop_
_entity_poly.entity_id
_entity_poly.type
_entity_poly.pdbx_seq_one_letter_code
_entity_poly.pdbx_strand_id
1 'polypeptide(L)'
;MTSEKALYVLIAPTGQLCGNGQLRETISERRNRLGPDVAFWYLCPALVKQFQVSNLELEAVVAEEKTAIEWLQLRFGGDLSIMNLDIDMLKSDAMALPPPAQGRDISSSDLH
;
A
#
# COMPACT_ATOMS: atom_id res chain seq x y z
N MET A 1 -10.57 17.83 -16.05
CA MET A 1 -11.38 17.69 -14.82
C MET A 1 -10.54 16.85 -13.88
N THR A 2 -10.17 17.36 -12.71
CA THR A 2 -9.47 16.56 -11.70
C THR A 2 -10.50 15.69 -11.00
N SER A 3 -10.30 14.37 -10.99
CA SER A 3 -11.20 13.41 -10.35
C SER A 3 -10.78 13.20 -8.89
N GLU A 4 -10.67 14.29 -8.14
CA GLU A 4 -10.27 14.26 -6.74
C GLU A 4 -11.37 13.64 -5.88
N LYS A 5 -10.98 12.70 -5.03
CA LYS A 5 -11.88 12.04 -4.07
C LYS A 5 -11.21 11.98 -2.70
N ALA A 6 -12.00 12.16 -1.65
CA ALA A 6 -11.56 11.92 -0.28
C ALA A 6 -11.36 10.41 -0.07
N LEU A 7 -10.13 9.99 0.18
CA LEU A 7 -9.72 8.61 0.38
C LEU A 7 -9.05 8.43 1.75
N TYR A 8 -9.12 7.21 2.27
CA TYR A 8 -8.43 6.82 3.49
C TYR A 8 -7.01 6.37 3.13
N VAL A 9 -6.03 6.89 3.85
CA VAL A 9 -4.60 6.65 3.61
C VAL A 9 -3.98 6.10 4.88
N LEU A 10 -3.38 4.91 4.80
CA LEU A 10 -2.48 4.39 5.81
C LEU A 10 -1.05 4.75 5.42
N ILE A 11 -0.33 5.46 6.28
CA ILE A 11 1.06 5.85 6.05
C ILE A 11 1.95 5.09 7.03
N ALA A 12 3.08 4.58 6.56
CA ALA A 12 4.06 3.91 7.41
C ALA A 12 5.50 4.08 6.89
N PRO A 13 6.52 3.91 7.75
CA PRO A 13 7.90 3.74 7.32
C PRO A 13 8.05 2.70 6.21
N THR A 14 8.92 2.97 5.24
CA THR A 14 9.21 2.03 4.14
C THR A 14 9.65 0.66 4.68
N GLY A 15 9.01 -0.41 4.19
CA GLY A 15 9.28 -1.78 4.62
C GLY A 15 8.35 -2.29 5.71
N GLN A 16 7.59 -1.42 6.38
CA GLN A 16 6.66 -1.85 7.44
C GLN A 16 5.41 -2.54 6.87
N LEU A 17 4.84 -2.02 5.77
CA LEU A 17 3.66 -2.59 5.12
C LEU A 17 4.05 -3.73 4.17
N CYS A 18 5.14 -3.58 3.41
CA CYS A 18 5.53 -4.57 2.40
C CYS A 18 6.48 -5.67 2.91
N GLY A 19 7.16 -5.47 4.04
CA GLY A 19 8.33 -6.27 4.44
C GLY A 19 8.07 -7.76 4.66
N ASN A 20 6.82 -8.17 4.95
CA ASN A 20 6.47 -9.58 5.16
C ASN A 20 5.66 -10.20 4.01
N GLY A 21 5.42 -9.46 2.91
CA GLY A 21 4.65 -9.94 1.76
C GLY A 21 3.14 -10.05 1.94
N GLN A 22 2.61 -9.94 3.17
CA GLN A 22 1.17 -10.11 3.43
C GLN A 22 0.32 -9.03 2.76
N LEU A 23 0.83 -7.80 2.66
CA LEU A 23 0.13 -6.75 1.92
C LEU A 23 0.02 -7.10 0.43
N ARG A 24 1.09 -7.63 -0.17
CA ARG A 24 1.09 -8.04 -1.58
C ARG A 24 0.02 -9.09 -1.85
N GLU A 25 -0.06 -10.11 -1.00
CA GLU A 25 -1.10 -11.15 -1.07
C GLU A 25 -2.49 -10.54 -0.93
N THR A 26 -2.69 -9.68 0.08
CA THR A 26 -3.97 -8.99 0.33
C THR A 26 -4.45 -8.19 -0.88
N ILE A 27 -3.56 -7.43 -1.53
CA ILE A 27 -3.91 -6.64 -2.72
C ILE A 27 -4.21 -7.56 -3.91
N SER A 28 -3.41 -8.61 -4.10
CA SER A 28 -3.63 -9.59 -5.17
C SER A 28 -4.97 -10.29 -5.02
N GLU A 29 -5.31 -10.79 -3.83
CA GLU A 29 -6.58 -11.47 -3.55
C GLU A 29 -7.78 -10.55 -3.77
N ARG A 30 -7.69 -9.29 -3.29
CA ARG A 30 -8.75 -8.31 -3.49
C ARG A 30 -9.01 -8.03 -4.96
N ARG A 31 -7.94 -7.82 -5.75
CA ARG A 31 -8.06 -7.59 -7.21
C ARG A 31 -8.60 -8.81 -7.95
N ASN A 32 -8.18 -10.01 -7.56
CA ASN A 32 -8.70 -11.24 -8.13
C ASN A 32 -10.20 -11.44 -7.85
N ARG A 33 -10.67 -11.04 -6.66
CA ARG A 33 -12.06 -11.23 -6.23
C ARG A 33 -13.02 -10.13 -6.71
N LEU A 34 -12.58 -8.88 -6.66
CA LEU A 34 -13.44 -7.69 -6.91
C LEU A 34 -13.18 -7.05 -8.28
N GLY A 35 -12.16 -7.51 -9.00
CA GLY A 35 -11.71 -6.95 -10.26
C GLY A 35 -10.49 -6.03 -10.09
N PRO A 36 -9.76 -5.77 -11.20
CA PRO A 36 -8.54 -4.96 -11.18
C PRO A 36 -8.79 -3.52 -10.71
N ASP A 37 -9.98 -2.98 -10.93
CA ASP A 37 -10.34 -1.59 -10.62
C ASP A 37 -10.78 -1.35 -9.17
N VAL A 38 -10.61 -2.35 -8.29
CA VAL A 38 -10.89 -2.17 -6.86
C VAL A 38 -10.10 -0.99 -6.31
N ALA A 39 -10.79 -0.10 -5.58
CA ALA A 39 -10.21 1.11 -5.02
C ALA A 39 -9.32 0.81 -3.81
N PHE A 40 -8.18 0.17 -4.08
CA PHE A 40 -7.22 -0.33 -3.11
C PHE A 40 -5.81 -0.35 -3.72
N TRP A 41 -5.00 0.65 -3.37
CA TRP A 41 -3.72 0.92 -4.02
C TRP A 41 -2.57 0.98 -3.02
N TYR A 42 -1.42 0.48 -3.43
CA TYR A 42 -0.17 0.65 -2.69
C TYR A 42 0.66 1.75 -3.34
N LEU A 43 1.16 2.66 -2.52
CA LEU A 43 2.06 3.73 -2.92
C LEU A 43 3.46 3.45 -2.37
N CYS A 44 4.40 3.21 -3.28
CA CYS A 44 5.82 3.22 -2.95
C CYS A 44 6.29 4.67 -2.66
N PRO A 45 7.50 4.88 -2.11
CA PRO A 45 7.98 6.22 -1.75
C PRO A 45 7.94 7.25 -2.88
N ALA A 46 8.20 6.83 -4.12
CA ALA A 46 8.09 7.70 -5.28
C ALA A 46 6.65 8.20 -5.50
N LEU A 47 5.66 7.30 -5.36
CA LEU A 47 4.25 7.64 -5.49
C LEU A 47 3.75 8.46 -4.29
N VAL A 48 4.21 8.17 -3.07
CA VAL A 48 3.88 8.99 -1.87
C VAL A 48 4.24 10.47 -2.09
N LYS A 49 5.40 10.73 -2.68
CA LYS A 49 5.82 12.09 -3.05
C LYS A 49 5.01 12.65 -4.22
N GLN A 50 4.79 11.84 -5.26
CA GLN A 50 4.03 12.25 -6.45
C GLN A 50 2.60 12.69 -6.08
N PHE A 51 1.93 11.96 -5.20
CA PHE A 51 0.59 12.27 -4.69
C PHE A 51 0.59 13.26 -3.51
N GLN A 52 1.75 13.81 -3.14
CA GLN A 52 1.90 14.77 -2.02
C GLN A 52 1.35 14.25 -0.68
N VAL A 53 1.35 12.93 -0.48
CA VAL A 53 0.92 12.29 0.77
C VAL A 53 1.91 12.63 1.89
N SER A 54 3.20 12.64 1.58
CA SER A 54 4.27 13.08 2.49
C SER A 54 5.53 13.44 1.70
N ASN A 55 6.35 14.33 2.28
CA ASN A 55 7.68 14.66 1.75
C ASN A 55 8.78 13.69 2.25
N LEU A 56 8.44 12.78 3.16
CA LEU A 56 9.34 11.79 3.72
C LEU A 56 9.39 10.52 2.86
N GLU A 57 10.47 9.73 3.00
CA GLU A 57 10.57 8.39 2.41
C GLU A 57 9.68 7.40 3.19
N LEU A 58 8.40 7.39 2.84
CA LEU A 58 7.38 6.53 3.46
C LEU A 58 6.71 5.68 2.39
N GLU A 59 5.95 4.68 2.82
CA GLU A 59 5.01 3.96 1.96
C GLU A 59 3.59 4.15 2.47
N ALA A 60 2.62 3.94 1.58
CA ALA A 60 1.23 4.09 1.94
C ALA A 60 0.30 3.07 1.27
N VAL A 61 -0.86 2.89 1.86
CA VAL A 61 -2.01 2.21 1.23
C VAL A 61 -3.19 3.17 1.20
N VAL A 62 -3.83 3.27 0.04
CA VAL A 62 -4.99 4.12 -0.20
C VAL A 62 -6.19 3.25 -0.50
N ALA A 63 -7.33 3.55 0.14
CA ALA A 63 -8.59 2.89 -0.16
C ALA A 63 -9.80 3.82 0.02
N GLU A 64 -10.90 3.48 -0.63
CA GLU A 64 -12.19 4.15 -0.42
C GLU A 64 -12.86 3.74 0.89
N GLU A 65 -12.62 2.52 1.36
CA GLU A 65 -13.32 1.95 2.50
C GLU A 65 -12.47 2.09 3.78
N LYS A 66 -12.99 2.82 4.77
CA LYS A 66 -12.32 3.05 6.06
C LYS A 66 -11.94 1.75 6.76
N THR A 67 -12.86 0.79 6.77
CA THR A 67 -12.71 -0.51 7.42
C THR A 67 -11.52 -1.28 6.88
N ALA A 68 -11.24 -1.17 5.58
CA ALA A 68 -10.09 -1.80 4.95
C ALA A 68 -8.76 -1.20 5.44
N ILE A 69 -8.70 0.12 5.62
CA ILE A 69 -7.54 0.83 6.16
C ILE A 69 -7.37 0.59 7.66
N GLU A 70 -8.44 0.62 8.45
CA GLU A 70 -8.41 0.31 9.89
C GLU A 70 -7.89 -1.12 10.13
N TRP A 71 -8.34 -2.09 9.33
CA TRP A 71 -7.84 -3.46 9.41
C TRP A 71 -6.35 -3.56 9.10
N LEU A 72 -5.86 -2.82 8.10
CA LEU A 72 -4.44 -2.75 7.81
C LEU A 72 -3.66 -2.08 8.95
N GLN A 73 -4.19 -1.01 9.54
CA GLN A 73 -3.56 -0.32 10.66
C GLN A 73 -3.39 -1.25 11.87
N LEU A 74 -4.41 -2.07 12.18
CA LEU A 74 -4.31 -3.07 13.24
C LEU A 74 -3.24 -4.14 12.95
N ARG A 75 -3.05 -4.50 11.67
CA ARG A 75 -2.16 -5.59 11.25
C ARG A 75 -0.70 -5.14 11.12
N PHE A 76 -0.48 -3.95 10.57
CA PHE A 76 0.83 -3.44 10.20
C PHE A 76 1.28 -2.24 11.05
N GLY A 77 0.38 -1.63 11.83
CA GLY A 77 0.61 -0.33 12.45
C GLY A 77 0.49 0.82 11.44
N GLY A 78 1.08 1.97 11.79
CA GLY A 78 1.10 3.17 10.96
C GLY A 78 0.00 4.17 11.30
N ASP A 79 0.00 5.28 10.58
CA ASP A 79 -0.86 6.44 10.83
C ASP A 79 -1.97 6.53 9.77
N LEU A 80 -3.20 6.67 10.25
CA LEU A 80 -4.38 6.83 9.41
C LEU A 80 -4.63 8.31 9.13
N SER A 81 -4.82 8.65 7.87
CA SER A 81 -5.19 9.99 7.42
C SER A 81 -6.31 9.93 6.37
N ILE A 82 -6.93 11.07 6.09
CA ILE A 82 -7.90 11.26 5.01
C ILE A 82 -7.34 12.34 4.10
N MET A 83 -7.26 12.06 2.80
CA MET A 83 -6.69 12.98 1.81
C MET A 83 -7.54 13.02 0.53
N ASN A 84 -7.60 14.18 -0.10
CA ASN A 84 -8.17 14.30 -1.45
C ASN A 84 -7.09 13.91 -2.46
N LEU A 85 -7.32 12.83 -3.19
CA LEU A 85 -6.37 12.30 -4.18
C LEU A 85 -7.05 12.15 -5.53
N ASP A 86 -6.28 12.36 -6.60
CA ASP A 86 -6.75 12.13 -7.97
C ASP A 86 -6.87 10.63 -8.24
N ILE A 87 -8.11 10.15 -8.39
CA ILE A 87 -8.40 8.73 -8.57
C ILE A 87 -7.95 8.21 -9.94
N ASP A 88 -7.94 9.06 -10.95
CA ASP A 88 -7.56 8.65 -12.31
C ASP A 88 -6.05 8.43 -12.36
N MET A 89 -5.27 9.28 -11.69
CA MET A 89 -3.84 9.06 -11.48
C MET A 89 -3.55 7.80 -10.64
N LEU A 90 -4.32 7.52 -9.58
CA LEU A 90 -4.14 6.29 -8.80
C LEU A 90 -4.36 5.04 -9.65
N LYS A 91 -5.38 5.06 -10.52
CA LYS A 91 -5.68 3.97 -11.45
C LYS A 91 -4.63 3.80 -12.55
N SER A 92 -3.90 4.85 -12.93
CA SER A 92 -2.83 4.72 -13.92
C SER A 92 -1.51 4.29 -13.27
N ASP A 93 -1.16 4.88 -12.12
CA ASP A 93 0.21 4.86 -11.60
C ASP A 93 0.42 3.90 -10.43
N ALA A 94 -0.65 3.57 -9.68
CA ALA A 94 -0.58 2.75 -8.47
C ALA A 94 -1.14 1.32 -8.64
N MET A 95 -1.13 0.81 -9.87
CA MET A 95 -1.61 -0.54 -10.19
C MET A 95 -0.58 -1.64 -9.95
N ALA A 96 0.66 -1.29 -9.64
CA ALA A 96 1.66 -2.26 -9.23
C ALA A 96 1.28 -2.94 -7.90
N LEU A 97 1.66 -4.21 -7.75
CA LEU A 97 1.62 -4.88 -6.46
C LEU A 97 2.80 -4.40 -5.58
N PRO A 98 2.64 -4.38 -4.25
CA PRO A 98 3.76 -4.15 -3.33
C PRO A 98 4.92 -5.09 -3.63
N PRO A 99 6.17 -4.69 -3.34
CA PRO A 99 7.32 -5.55 -3.55
C PRO A 99 7.13 -6.90 -2.82
N PRO A 100 7.63 -8.01 -3.38
CA PRO A 100 7.59 -9.30 -2.69
C PRO A 100 8.36 -9.21 -1.37
N ALA A 101 8.02 -10.08 -0.42
CA ALA A 101 8.80 -10.21 0.80
C ALA A 101 10.27 -10.41 0.44
N GLN A 102 11.15 -9.59 0.99
CA GLN A 102 12.58 -9.84 0.88
C GLN A 102 12.85 -11.09 1.72
N GLY A 103 13.06 -12.21 1.05
CA GLY A 103 13.38 -13.47 1.72
C GLY A 103 14.58 -13.24 2.64
N ARG A 104 14.41 -13.49 3.94
CA ARG A 104 15.59 -13.81 4.75
C ARG A 104 16.13 -15.10 4.18
N ASP A 105 17.28 -15.02 3.54
CA ASP A 105 18.08 -16.17 3.18
C ASP A 105 18.50 -16.86 4.49
N ILE A 106 17.65 -17.75 5.00
CA ILE A 106 18.03 -18.71 6.05
C ILE A 106 18.68 -19.91 5.36
N SER A 107 19.82 -19.68 4.70
CA SER A 107 20.82 -20.74 4.54
C SER A 107 21.49 -20.94 5.90
N SER A 108 20.81 -21.64 6.81
CA SER A 108 21.50 -22.32 7.90
C SER A 108 22.25 -23.50 7.31
N SER A 109 23.45 -23.25 6.80
CA SER A 109 24.46 -24.29 6.68
C SER A 109 24.97 -24.56 8.09
N ASP A 110 24.18 -25.31 8.89
CA ASP A 110 24.69 -25.96 10.08
C ASP A 110 25.61 -27.10 9.62
N LEU A 111 26.87 -26.74 9.39
CA LEU A 111 28.00 -27.66 9.53
C LEU A 111 28.22 -27.84 11.03
N HIS A 112 27.94 -29.03 11.56
CA HIS A 112 28.71 -29.71 12.60
C HIS A 112 28.39 -31.20 12.57
#